data_AF-X1PFW8-F1
#
_entry.id   AF-X1PFW8-F1
#
_cell.length_a   1.000
_cell.length_b   1.000
_cell.length_c   1.000
_cell.angle_alpha   90.00
_cell.angle_beta   90.00
_cell.angle_gamma   90.00
#
_symmetry.space_group_name_H-M   'P 1'
#
loop_
_entity.id
_entity.type
_entity.pdbx_description
1 polymer ?
#
loop_
_entity_poly.entity_id
_entity_poly.type
_entity_poly.pdbx_seq_one_letter_code
_entity_poly.pdbx_strand_id
1 'polypeptide(L)'
;QMIISPKKHLPYFEKITEKEKWYLAEAFKVAFSKLYKTLNDPAYNFYLHTAPCDGKKYEHYHWHWTILPKTATWAGFEVGTRMEISTIEPERAAAILRKI
;
A
#
# COMPACT_ATOMS: atom_id res chain seq x y z
N GLN A 1 6.14 0.31 -4.91
CA GLN A 1 4.97 0.49 -4.03
C GLN A 1 3.86 -0.49 -4.40
N MET A 2 3.07 -0.96 -3.45
CA MET A 2 1.85 -1.76 -3.67
C MET A 2 0.69 -1.18 -2.84
N ILE A 3 -0.53 -1.18 -3.38
CA ILE A 3 -1.72 -0.66 -2.67
C ILE A 3 -2.73 -1.80 -2.47
N ILE A 4 -3.31 -1.88 -1.27
CA ILE A 4 -4.46 -2.72 -0.95
C ILE A 4 -5.63 -1.80 -0.57
N SER A 5 -6.73 -1.88 -1.30
CA SER A 5 -7.94 -1.08 -1.06
C SER A 5 -9.20 -1.95 -1.10
N PRO A 6 -10.28 -1.55 -0.42
CA PRO A 6 -11.56 -2.23 -0.54
C PRO A 6 -12.13 -2.04 -1.94
N LYS A 7 -12.89 -3.03 -2.43
CA LYS A 7 -13.60 -2.92 -3.71
C LYS A 7 -14.80 -1.97 -3.63
N LYS A 8 -15.41 -1.85 -2.46
CA LYS A 8 -16.50 -0.91 -2.19
C LYS A 8 -15.92 0.41 -1.74
N HIS A 9 -16.61 1.49 -2.05
CA HIS A 9 -16.21 2.81 -1.57
C HIS A 9 -16.41 2.94 -0.07
N LEU A 10 -15.30 3.06 0.67
CA LEU A 10 -15.30 3.17 2.13
C LEU A 10 -14.28 4.25 2.55
N PRO A 11 -14.72 5.36 3.18
CA PRO A 11 -13.81 6.42 3.60
C PRO A 11 -13.03 6.11 4.88
N TYR A 12 -13.64 5.32 5.78
CA TYR A 12 -13.19 5.11 7.15
C TYR A 12 -12.75 3.67 7.37
N PHE A 13 -11.49 3.46 7.72
CA PHE A 13 -10.94 2.12 7.97
C PHE A 13 -11.44 1.54 9.29
N GLU A 14 -11.63 2.39 10.30
CA GLU A 14 -12.09 1.99 11.62
C GLU A 14 -13.51 1.41 11.63
N LYS A 15 -14.27 1.60 10.54
CA LYS A 15 -15.65 1.13 10.36
C LYS A 15 -15.76 -0.22 9.64
N ILE A 16 -14.64 -0.86 9.29
CA ILE A 16 -14.68 -2.16 8.62
C ILE A 16 -15.23 -3.25 9.54
N THR A 17 -16.00 -4.15 8.96
CA THR A 17 -16.58 -5.31 9.63
C THR A 17 -15.54 -6.40 9.89
N GLU A 18 -15.82 -7.33 10.81
CA GLU A 18 -14.96 -8.51 11.06
C GLU A 18 -14.70 -9.31 9.78
N LYS A 19 -15.72 -9.46 8.93
CA LYS A 19 -15.58 -10.16 7.65
C LYS A 19 -14.61 -9.45 6.71
N GLU A 20 -14.65 -8.12 6.65
CA GLU A 20 -13.73 -7.32 5.84
C GLU A 20 -12.29 -7.36 6.39
N LYS A 21 -12.12 -7.46 7.72
CA LYS A 21 -10.80 -7.68 8.34
C LYS A 21 -10.18 -9.01 7.88
N TRP A 22 -10.96 -10.09 7.82
CA TRP A 22 -10.48 -11.38 7.31
C TRP A 22 -10.06 -11.31 5.84
N TYR A 23 -10.87 -10.70 4.98
CA TYR A 23 -10.49 -10.49 3.58
C TYR A 23 -9.25 -9.62 3.41
N LEU A 24 -9.10 -8.61 4.26
CA LEU A 24 -7.90 -7.78 4.27
C LEU A 24 -6.67 -8.58 4.70
N ALA A 25 -6.78 -9.42 5.73
CA ALA A 25 -5.70 -10.30 6.17
C ALA A 25 -5.24 -11.27 5.07
N GLU A 26 -6.18 -11.84 4.31
CA GLU A 26 -5.88 -12.66 3.13
C GLU A 26 -5.14 -11.84 2.05
N ALA A 27 -5.60 -10.62 1.76
CA ALA A 27 -4.96 -9.74 0.79
C ALA A 27 -3.53 -9.38 1.21
N PHE A 28 -3.30 -9.08 2.49
CA PHE A 28 -1.96 -8.83 3.03
C PHE A 28 -1.07 -10.07 2.92
N LYS A 29 -1.57 -11.26 3.27
CA LYS A 29 -0.82 -12.51 3.14
C LYS A 29 -0.36 -12.73 1.70
N VAL A 30 -1.23 -12.51 0.72
CA VAL A 30 -0.88 -12.62 -0.70
C VAL A 30 0.15 -11.58 -1.11
N ALA A 31 -0.06 -10.31 -0.72
CA ALA A 31 0.84 -9.20 -1.01
C ALA A 31 2.26 -9.45 -0.48
N PHE A 32 2.40 -9.75 0.81
CA PHE A 32 3.70 -9.99 1.43
C PHE A 32 4.37 -11.26 0.91
N SER A 33 3.62 -12.34 0.64
CA SER A 33 4.18 -13.55 0.05
C SER A 33 4.76 -13.30 -1.34
N LYS A 34 4.09 -12.48 -2.16
CA LYS A 34 4.59 -12.09 -3.49
C LYS A 34 5.83 -11.21 -3.37
N LEU A 35 5.83 -10.23 -2.46
CA LEU A 35 7.01 -9.38 -2.20
C LEU A 35 8.20 -10.19 -1.72
N TYR A 36 8.01 -11.11 -0.75
CA TYR A 36 9.04 -11.99 -0.24
C TYR A 36 9.72 -12.79 -1.35
N LYS A 37 8.93 -13.45 -2.20
CA LYS A 37 9.45 -14.26 -3.33
C LYS A 37 10.11 -13.42 -4.41
N THR A 38 9.58 -12.23 -4.70
CA THR A 38 10.06 -11.37 -5.81
C THR A 38 11.35 -10.65 -5.45
N LEU A 39 11.48 -10.20 -4.20
CA LEU A 39 12.55 -9.30 -3.75
C LEU A 39 13.49 -9.96 -2.72
N ASN A 40 13.35 -11.28 -2.51
CA ASN A 40 14.17 -12.08 -1.59
C ASN A 40 14.18 -11.52 -0.15
N ASP A 41 12.99 -11.49 0.45
CA ASP A 41 12.76 -11.01 1.83
C ASP A 41 13.26 -9.57 2.11
N PRO A 42 12.71 -8.55 1.43
CA PRO A 42 13.12 -7.17 1.66
C PRO A 42 12.60 -6.67 3.00
N ALA A 43 13.31 -5.73 3.64
CA ALA A 43 12.69 -4.88 4.65
C ALA A 43 11.56 -4.04 4.02
N TYR A 44 10.46 -3.82 4.72
CA TYR A 44 9.32 -3.04 4.23
C TYR A 44 8.65 -2.25 5.35
N ASN A 45 7.98 -1.18 4.98
CA ASN A 45 7.00 -0.47 5.82
C ASN A 45 5.63 -0.53 5.14
N PHE A 46 4.57 -0.39 5.92
CA PHE A 46 3.23 -0.20 5.39
C PHE A 46 2.47 0.87 6.18
N TYR A 47 1.62 1.61 5.48
CA TYR A 47 0.97 2.81 6.01
C TYR A 47 -0.53 2.77 5.73
N LEU A 48 -1.34 3.11 6.74
CA LEU A 48 -2.78 3.28 6.59
C LEU A 48 -3.06 4.69 6.13
N HIS A 49 -3.79 4.81 5.03
CA HIS A 49 -4.41 6.05 4.59
C HIS A 49 -5.92 5.92 4.84
N THR A 50 -6.45 6.70 5.78
CA THR A 50 -7.89 6.73 6.10
C THR A 50 -8.34 8.16 6.35
N ALA A 51 -9.65 8.39 6.27
CA ALA A 51 -10.22 9.71 6.48
C ALA A 51 -9.92 10.24 7.89
N PRO A 52 -9.78 11.56 8.07
CA PRO A 52 -9.57 12.16 9.40
C PRO A 52 -10.68 11.85 10.40
N CYS A 53 -10.31 11.69 11.67
CA CYS A 53 -11.23 11.45 12.79
C CYS A 53 -11.72 12.76 13.45
N ASP A 54 -12.00 13.82 12.68
CA ASP A 54 -12.41 15.13 13.20
C ASP A 54 -13.94 15.34 13.24
N GLY A 55 -14.71 14.27 13.07
CA GLY A 55 -16.17 14.29 13.07
C GLY A 55 -16.81 14.83 11.79
N LYS A 56 -16.01 15.29 10.82
CA LYS A 56 -16.52 15.69 9.49
C LYS A 56 -16.71 14.48 8.59
N LYS A 57 -17.53 14.67 7.55
CA LYS A 57 -17.77 13.66 6.51
C LYS A 57 -16.79 13.84 5.35
N TYR A 58 -16.08 12.76 5.02
CA TYR A 58 -15.15 12.72 3.89
C TYR A 58 -15.61 11.71 2.85
N GLU A 59 -16.79 11.93 2.26
CA GLU A 59 -17.43 10.97 1.34
C GLU A 59 -16.64 10.73 0.06
N HIS A 60 -15.68 11.58 -0.29
CA HIS A 60 -14.77 11.39 -1.43
C HIS A 60 -13.52 10.57 -1.08
N TYR A 61 -13.21 10.38 0.20
CA TYR A 61 -12.03 9.65 0.62
C TYR A 61 -12.24 8.15 0.46
N HIS A 62 -11.17 7.43 0.12
CA HIS A 62 -11.18 5.98 0.00
C HIS A 62 -9.97 5.41 0.73
N TRP A 63 -10.21 4.70 1.83
CA TRP A 63 -9.10 4.19 2.62
C TRP A 63 -8.33 3.14 1.85
N HIS A 64 -7.02 3.09 2.05
CA HIS A 64 -6.16 2.06 1.49
C HIS A 64 -4.90 1.90 2.33
N TRP A 65 -4.26 0.74 2.20
CA TRP A 65 -2.93 0.50 2.71
C TRP A 65 -1.91 0.64 1.60
N THR A 66 -0.82 1.35 1.90
CA THR A 66 0.35 1.44 1.02
C THR A 66 1.47 0.58 1.61
N ILE A 67 1.96 -0.40 0.86
CA ILE A 67 3.12 -1.22 1.21
C ILE A 67 4.32 -0.71 0.41
N LEU A 68 5.39 -0.37 1.11
CA LEU A 68 6.61 0.20 0.55
C LEU A 68 7.81 -0.69 0.92
N PRO A 69 8.22 -1.62 0.04
CA PRO A 69 9.48 -2.35 0.22
C PRO A 69 10.67 -1.40 0.08
N LYS A 70 11.69 -1.58 0.92
CA LYS A 70 12.91 -0.78 0.89
C LYS A 70 13.81 -1.25 -0.25
N THR A 71 13.70 -0.59 -1.40
CA THR A 71 14.48 -0.90 -2.60
C THR A 71 15.63 0.08 -2.86
N ALA A 72 15.57 1.27 -2.27
CA ALA A 72 16.58 2.32 -2.41
C ALA A 72 16.64 3.18 -1.14
N THR A 73 17.71 3.99 -1.03
CA THR A 73 17.87 4.99 0.03
C THR A 73 17.78 6.37 -0.60
N TRP A 74 16.99 7.27 -0.01
CA TRP A 74 16.85 8.65 -0.49
C TRP A 74 18.19 9.40 -0.43
N ALA A 75 18.44 10.22 -1.45
CA ALA A 75 19.64 11.05 -1.55
C ALA A 75 19.28 12.55 -1.48
N GLY A 76 20.25 13.41 -1.79
CA GLY A 76 20.10 14.87 -1.67
C GLY A 76 18.95 15.46 -2.49
N PHE A 77 18.60 14.84 -3.63
CA PHE A 77 17.47 15.30 -4.45
C PHE A 77 16.14 15.04 -3.74
N GLU A 78 15.88 13.80 -3.33
CA GLU A 78 14.62 13.42 -2.69
C GLU A 78 14.43 14.16 -1.36
N VAL A 79 15.51 14.35 -0.59
CA VAL A 79 15.48 15.12 0.66
C VAL A 79 15.23 16.61 0.39
N GLY A 80 15.90 17.20 -0.59
CA GLY A 80 15.80 18.64 -0.90
C GLY A 80 14.48 19.05 -1.55
N THR A 81 13.91 18.17 -2.38
CA THR A 81 12.70 18.47 -3.16
C THR A 81 11.43 17.83 -2.60
N ARG A 82 11.56 16.82 -1.72
CA ARG A 82 10.47 15.94 -1.28
C ARG A 82 9.78 15.18 -2.42
N MET A 83 10.46 15.02 -3.55
CA MET A 83 10.00 14.20 -4.67
C MET A 83 10.65 12.82 -4.61
N GLU A 84 9.89 11.76 -4.89
CA GLU A 84 10.40 10.41 -4.99
C GLU A 84 10.71 10.04 -6.44
N ILE A 85 11.86 9.40 -6.67
CA ILE A 85 12.22 8.83 -7.97
C ILE A 85 11.90 7.33 -7.94
N SER A 86 10.94 6.89 -8.77
CA SER A 86 10.70 5.46 -9.00
C SER A 86 11.58 4.95 -10.13
N THR A 87 12.39 3.94 -9.86
CA THR A 87 13.26 3.28 -10.85
C THR A 87 12.56 2.20 -11.68
N ILE A 88 11.31 1.87 -11.32
CA ILE A 88 10.47 0.90 -12.02
C ILE A 88 9.07 1.46 -12.28
N GLU A 89 8.58 1.22 -13.49
CA GLU A 89 7.21 1.57 -13.88
C GLU A 89 6.18 0.64 -13.19
N PRO A 90 5.00 1.16 -12.81
CA PRO A 90 3.98 0.37 -12.13
C PRO A 90 3.46 -0.80 -12.99
N GLU A 91 3.41 -0.66 -14.30
CA GLU A 91 3.01 -1.70 -15.26
C GLU A 91 3.94 -2.90 -15.18
N ARG A 92 5.26 -2.64 -15.17
CA ARG A 92 6.29 -3.66 -15.06
C ARG A 92 6.28 -4.31 -13.68
N ALA A 93 6.16 -3.52 -12.62
CA ALA A 93 6.07 -4.03 -11.26
C ALA A 93 4.85 -4.97 -11.09
N ALA A 94 3.68 -4.57 -11.59
CA ALA A 94 2.46 -5.38 -11.56
C ALA A 94 2.58 -6.66 -12.40
N ALA A 95 3.25 -6.61 -13.57
CA ALA A 95 3.50 -7.79 -14.38
C ALA A 95 4.41 -8.81 -13.67
N ILE A 96 5.47 -8.36 -13.00
CA ILE A 96 6.38 -9.22 -12.24
C ILE A 96 5.63 -9.90 -11.09
N LEU A 97 4.91 -9.12 -10.27
CA LEU A 97 4.17 -9.63 -9.12
C LEU A 97 3.03 -10.60 -9.48
N ARG A 98 2.45 -10.50 -10.69
CA ARG A 98 1.42 -11.42 -11.18
C ARG A 98 1.95 -12.79 -11.61
N LYS A 99 3.23 -12.87 -12.01
CA LYS A 99 3.87 -14.12 -12.46
C LYS A 99 4.32 -15.02 -11.30
N ILE A 100 4.33 -14.47 -10.08
CA ILE A 100 4.63 -15.16 -8.81
C ILE A 100 3.35 -15.76 -8.24
#